data_AF-A0A223EPI1-F1
#
_entry.id   AF-A0A223EPI1-F1
#
_cell.length_a   1.000
_cell.length_b   1.000
_cell.length_c   1.000
_cell.angle_alpha   90.00
_cell.angle_beta   90.00
_cell.angle_gamma   90.00
#
_symmetry.space_group_name_H-M   'P 1'
#
loop_
_entity.id
_entity.type
_entity.pdbx_description
1 polymer ?
#
loop_
_entity_poly.entity_id
_entity_poly.type
_entity_poly.pdbx_seq_one_letter_code
_entity_poly.pdbx_strand_id
1 'polypeptide(L)'
;MLITTVIFLMAGLAEIGGGYLIWLWLREGKSIYLGLAGGFGLVLYGIIATFQTFPTFGRVYAAYGGVFIVLSVLWGWGIDKKAPDLYDWIGAVICLVGVSVIIWGPRQ
;
A
#
# COMPACT_ATOMS: atom_id res chain seq x y z
N MET A 1 15.66 1.03 10.46
CA MET A 1 15.43 -0.16 9.59
C MET A 1 14.19 -0.90 10.03
N LEU A 2 14.21 -1.70 11.12
CA LEU A 2 13.05 -2.48 11.56
C LEU A 2 11.79 -1.65 11.87
N ILE A 3 11.94 -0.57 12.67
CA ILE A 3 10.84 0.34 13.03
C ILE A 3 10.18 0.94 11.78
N THR A 4 11.01 1.37 10.83
CA THR A 4 10.53 1.96 9.59
C THR A 4 9.72 0.95 8.79
N THR A 5 10.21 -0.28 8.61
CA THR A 5 9.48 -1.36 7.93
C THR A 5 8.14 -1.67 8.60
N VAL A 6 8.06 -1.66 9.93
CA VAL A 6 6.79 -1.84 10.65
C VAL A 6 5.82 -0.69 10.38
N ILE A 7 6.30 0.55 10.35
CA ILE A 7 5.49 1.73 9.99
C ILE A 7 5.00 1.62 8.54
N PHE A 8 5.85 1.16 7.61
CA PHE A 8 5.47 0.88 6.21
C PHE A 8 4.33 -0.14 6.12
N LEU A 9 4.42 -1.25 6.86
CA LEU A 9 3.38 -2.28 6.85
C LEU A 9 2.06 -1.77 7.45
N MET A 10 2.13 -1.03 8.57
CA MET A 10 0.93 -0.43 9.18
C MET A 10 0.28 0.61 8.27
N ALA A 11 1.07 1.46 7.61
CA ALA A 11 0.58 2.41 6.62
C ALA A 11 -0.10 1.69 5.44
N GLY A 12 0.52 0.64 4.89
CA GLY A 12 -0.05 -0.17 3.80
C GLY A 12 -1.37 -0.84 4.17
N LEU A 13 -1.44 -1.39 5.38
CA LEU A 13 -2.68 -1.98 5.91
C LEU A 13 -3.78 -0.94 6.07
N ALA A 14 -3.46 0.25 6.59
CA ALA A 14 -4.42 1.34 6.76
C ALA A 14 -4.90 1.89 5.41
N GLU A 15 -4.01 2.01 4.41
CA GLU A 15 -4.34 2.51 3.09
C GLU A 15 -5.19 1.52 2.29
N ILE A 16 -4.75 0.25 2.17
CA ILE A 16 -5.47 -0.78 1.42
C ILE A 16 -6.77 -1.13 2.12
N GLY A 17 -6.74 -1.30 3.45
CA GLY A 17 -7.94 -1.54 4.24
C GLY A 17 -8.93 -0.38 4.17
N GLY A 18 -8.44 0.85 4.28
CA GLY A 18 -9.25 2.06 4.14
C GLY A 18 -9.92 2.16 2.77
N GLY A 19 -9.14 1.97 1.70
CA GLY A 19 -9.62 1.94 0.32
C GLY A 19 -10.63 0.82 0.06
N TYR A 20 -10.37 -0.38 0.58
CA TYR A 20 -11.28 -1.53 0.45
C TYR A 20 -12.63 -1.29 1.13
N LEU A 21 -12.65 -0.69 2.32
CA LEU A 21 -13.88 -0.33 3.03
C LEU A 21 -14.71 0.72 2.28
N ILE A 22 -14.06 1.70 1.65
CA ILE A 22 -14.73 2.66 0.77
C ILE A 22 -15.27 1.98 -0.49
N TRP A 23 -14.50 1.05 -1.06
CA TRP A 23 -14.93 0.26 -2.22
C TRP A 23 -16.18 -0.58 -1.92
N LEU A 24 -16.22 -1.23 -0.74
CA LEU A 24 -17.41 -1.95 -0.23
C LEU A 24 -18.63 -1.03 -0.12
N TRP A 25 -18.45 0.20 0.35
CA TRP A 25 -19.54 1.16 0.46
C TRP A 25 -20.03 1.66 -0.91
N LEU A 26 -19.13 2.20 -1.74
CA LEU A 26 -19.50 2.86 -3.00
C LEU A 26 -19.86 1.87 -4.12
N ARG A 27 -19.18 0.71 -4.18
CA ARG A 27 -19.30 -0.23 -5.29
C ARG A 27 -20.18 -1.43 -4.98
N GLU A 28 -20.15 -1.94 -3.75
CA GLU A 28 -21.03 -3.04 -3.32
C GLU A 28 -22.30 -2.56 -2.61
N GLY A 29 -22.48 -1.25 -2.43
CA GLY A 29 -23.68 -0.67 -1.80
C GLY A 29 -23.83 -1.05 -0.32
N LYS A 30 -22.74 -1.45 0.35
CA LYS A 30 -22.78 -1.79 1.78
C LYS A 30 -22.93 -0.53 2.64
N SER A 31 -23.05 -0.73 3.95
CA SER A 31 -23.36 0.37 4.89
C SER A 31 -22.37 1.53 4.83
N ILE A 32 -22.89 2.76 4.95
CA ILE A 32 -22.11 4.01 5.03
C ILE A 32 -21.10 4.03 6.18
N TYR A 33 -21.35 3.27 7.25
CA TYR A 33 -20.41 3.13 8.37
C TYR A 33 -19.07 2.52 7.91
N LEU A 34 -19.09 1.64 6.90
CA LEU A 34 -17.86 1.09 6.31
C LEU A 34 -17.11 2.18 5.54
N GLY A 35 -17.81 3.01 4.77
CA GLY A 35 -17.19 4.15 4.08
C GLY A 35 -16.54 5.13 5.03
N LEU A 36 -17.20 5.45 6.16
CA LEU A 36 -16.65 6.32 7.20
C LEU A 36 -15.43 5.70 7.90
N ALA A 37 -15.50 4.41 8.26
CA ALA A 37 -14.37 3.69 8.83
C ALA A 37 -13.19 3.62 7.85
N GLY A 38 -13.48 3.43 6.56
CA GLY A 38 -12.48 3.43 5.49
C GLY A 38 -11.81 4.79 5.32
N GLY A 39 -12.61 5.87 5.31
CA GLY A 39 -12.10 7.24 5.29
C GLY A 39 -11.21 7.57 6.50
N PHE A 40 -11.61 7.12 7.70
CA PHE A 40 -10.78 7.26 8.89
C PHE A 40 -9.46 6.47 8.76
N GLY A 41 -9.50 5.27 8.20
CA GLY A 41 -8.30 4.47 7.88
C GLY A 41 -7.35 5.20 6.93
N LEU A 42 -7.87 5.88 5.91
CA LEU A 42 -7.05 6.69 4.98
C LEU A 42 -6.42 7.91 5.66
N VAL A 43 -7.14 8.57 6.58
CA VAL A 43 -6.57 9.67 7.37
C VAL A 43 -5.45 9.15 8.28
N LEU A 44 -5.67 8.02 8.95
CA LEU A 44 -4.64 7.37 9.77
C LEU A 44 -3.42 6.97 8.95
N TYR A 45 -3.61 6.44 7.73
CA TYR A 45 -2.52 6.18 6.81
C TYR A 45 -1.67 7.43 6.57
N GLY A 46 -2.29 8.56 6.25
CA GLY A 46 -1.58 9.83 6.03
C GLY A 46 -0.74 10.22 7.25
N ILE A 47 -1.29 10.06 8.45
CA ILE A 47 -0.57 10.33 9.71
C ILE A 47 0.60 9.35 9.90
N ILE A 48 0.38 8.05 9.74
CA ILE A 48 1.42 7.02 9.92
C ILE A 48 2.55 7.21 8.90
N ALA A 49 2.22 7.55 7.65
CA ALA A 49 3.20 7.81 6.59
C ALA A 49 4.13 8.98 6.94
N THR A 50 3.65 10.01 7.64
CA THR A 50 4.50 11.15 8.05
C THR A 50 5.57 10.80 9.07
N PHE A 51 5.39 9.73 9.84
CA PHE A 51 6.40 9.27 10.81
C PHE A 51 7.57 8.51 10.17
N GLN A 52 7.55 8.30 8.84
CA GLN A 52 8.64 7.64 8.14
C GLN A 52 9.86 8.56 8.03
N THR A 53 10.88 8.28 8.84
CA THR A 53 12.14 9.04 8.84
C THR A 53 13.05 8.54 7.71
N PHE A 54 13.13 9.28 6.61
CA PHE A 54 14.00 8.98 5.47
C PHE A 54 14.47 10.27 4.77
N PRO A 55 15.57 10.24 3.99
CA PRO A 55 16.26 11.46 3.53
C PRO A 55 15.50 12.29 2.49
N THR A 56 14.52 11.72 1.77
CA THR A 56 13.81 12.44 0.69
C THR A 56 12.41 11.86 0.48
N PHE A 57 11.38 12.71 0.61
CA PHE A 57 9.96 12.34 0.50
C PHE A 57 9.64 11.47 -0.72
N GLY A 58 10.12 11.85 -1.91
CA GLY A 58 9.83 11.12 -3.15
C GLY A 58 10.39 9.70 -3.20
N ARG A 59 11.57 9.44 -2.62
CA ARG A 59 12.16 8.08 -2.61
C ARG A 59 11.51 7.18 -1.56
N VAL A 60 11.00 7.76 -0.47
CA VAL A 60 10.20 7.04 0.53
C VAL A 60 8.92 6.52 -0.09
N TYR A 61 8.21 7.40 -0.79
CA TYR A 61 6.98 7.02 -1.50
C TYR A 61 7.25 6.03 -2.63
N ALA A 62 8.39 6.14 -3.32
CA ALA A 62 8.78 5.12 -4.31
C ALA A 62 9.05 3.75 -3.66
N ALA A 63 9.82 3.71 -2.57
CA ALA A 63 10.06 2.48 -1.80
C ALA A 63 8.74 1.91 -1.22
N TYR A 64 7.87 2.79 -0.74
CA TYR A 64 6.53 2.48 -0.26
C TYR A 64 5.70 1.80 -1.34
N GLY A 65 5.72 2.33 -2.56
CA GLY A 65 4.99 1.77 -3.70
C GLY A 65 5.34 0.30 -3.97
N GLY A 66 6.61 -0.09 -3.78
CA GLY A 66 7.00 -1.50 -3.88
C GLY A 66 6.35 -2.37 -2.80
N VAL A 67 6.39 -1.91 -1.55
CA VAL A 67 5.74 -2.60 -0.40
C VAL A 67 4.22 -2.67 -0.60
N PHE A 68 3.63 -1.59 -1.10
CA PHE A 68 2.20 -1.46 -1.37
C PHE A 68 1.73 -2.47 -2.43
N ILE A 69 2.50 -2.70 -3.49
CA ILE A 69 2.15 -3.67 -4.53
C ILE A 69 2.13 -5.09 -3.97
N VAL A 70 3.16 -5.47 -3.20
CA VAL A 70 3.21 -6.79 -2.56
C VAL A 70 2.03 -6.97 -1.60
N LEU A 71 1.77 -5.95 -0.76
CA LEU A 71 0.62 -5.96 0.16
C LEU A 71 -0.72 -6.03 -0.57
N SER A 72 -0.88 -5.35 -1.70
CA SER A 72 -2.11 -5.35 -2.51
C SER A 72 -2.38 -6.74 -3.10
N VAL A 73 -1.35 -7.41 -3.61
CA VAL A 73 -1.46 -8.79 -4.11
C VAL A 73 -1.82 -9.75 -2.97
N LEU A 74 -1.15 -9.63 -1.82
CA LEU A 74 -1.47 -10.45 -0.63
C LEU A 74 -2.87 -10.18 -0.08
N TRP A 75 -3.33 -8.93 -0.11
CA TRP A 75 -4.68 -8.55 0.33
C TRP A 75 -5.75 -9.11 -0.61
N GLY A 76 -5.53 -9.03 -1.93
CA GLY A 76 -6.41 -9.67 -2.93
C GLY A 76 -6.50 -11.18 -2.72
N TRP A 77 -5.38 -11.82 -2.39
CA TRP A 77 -5.36 -13.25 -2.10
C TRP A 77 -6.09 -13.61 -0.79
N GLY A 78 -5.82 -12.88 0.28
CA GLY A 78 -6.35 -13.19 1.62
C GLY A 78 -7.79 -12.75 1.83
N ILE A 79 -8.13 -11.52 1.47
CA ILE A 79 -9.44 -10.92 1.73
C ILE A 79 -10.40 -11.12 0.57
N ASP A 80 -9.96 -10.84 -0.66
CA ASP A 80 -10.82 -10.99 -1.85
C ASP A 80 -10.88 -12.44 -2.35
N LYS A 81 -10.12 -13.36 -1.72
CA LYS A 81 -10.00 -14.80 -2.05
C LYS A 81 -9.70 -15.09 -3.52
N LYS A 82 -9.21 -14.10 -4.26
CA LYS A 82 -8.77 -14.27 -5.65
C LYS A 82 -7.31 -14.66 -5.62
N ALA A 83 -7.02 -15.88 -6.06
CA ALA A 83 -5.64 -16.30 -6.23
C ALA A 83 -4.97 -15.37 -7.25
N PRO A 84 -3.79 -14.81 -6.93
CA PRO A 84 -3.06 -13.97 -7.87
C PRO A 84 -2.65 -14.78 -9.09
N ASP A 85 -2.89 -14.22 -10.27
CA ASP A 85 -2.53 -14.86 -11.53
C ASP A 85 -1.03 -14.73 -11.79
N LEU A 86 -0.49 -15.55 -12.70
CA LEU A 86 0.90 -15.48 -13.14
C LEU A 86 1.25 -14.06 -13.64
N TYR A 87 0.30 -13.39 -14.29
CA TYR A 87 0.46 -12.01 -14.74
C TYR A 87 0.55 -11.01 -13.58
N ASP A 88 -0.16 -11.22 -12.46
CA ASP A 88 -0.05 -10.38 -11.28
C ASP A 88 1.33 -10.50 -10.64
N TRP A 89 1.88 -11.72 -10.58
CA TRP A 89 3.24 -11.96 -10.09
C TRP A 89 4.30 -11.33 -10.98
N ILE A 90 4.18 -11.46 -12.32
CA ILE A 90 5.11 -10.82 -13.26
C ILE A 90 5.02 -9.31 -13.13
N GLY A 91 3.82 -8.73 -13.06
CA GLY A 91 3.60 -7.31 -12.85
C GLY A 91 4.22 -6.82 -11.54
N ALA A 92 4.03 -7.55 -10.45
CA ALA A 92 4.63 -7.23 -9.16
C ALA A 92 6.17 -7.21 -9.23
N VAL A 93 6.79 -8.20 -9.89
CA VAL A 93 8.24 -8.23 -10.09
C VAL A 93 8.72 -7.03 -10.90
N ILE A 94 8.06 -6.69 -12.00
CA ILE A 94 8.41 -5.53 -12.84
C ILE A 94 8.36 -4.24 -12.02
N CYS A 95 7.31 -4.05 -11.22
CA CYS A 95 7.19 -2.87 -10.37
C CYS A 95 8.27 -2.82 -9.28
N LEU A 96 8.60 -3.96 -8.66
CA LEU A 96 9.70 -4.04 -7.70
C LEU A 96 11.06 -3.71 -8.33
N VAL A 97 11.30 -4.15 -9.57
CA VAL A 97 12.49 -3.74 -10.33
C VAL A 97 12.47 -2.23 -10.57
N GLY A 98 11.35 -1.64 -10.99
CA GLY A 98 11.22 -0.19 -11.15
C GLY A 98 11.52 0.59 -9.87
N VAL A 99 10.99 0.14 -8.73
CA VAL A 99 11.27 0.72 -7.41
C VAL A 99 12.76 0.60 -7.05
N SER A 100 13.37 -0.53 -7.36
CA SER A 100 14.80 -0.78 -7.15
C SER A 100 15.66 0.23 -7.92
N VAL A 101 15.30 0.53 -9.18
CA VAL A 101 15.97 1.54 -10.01
C VAL A 101 15.82 2.94 -9.40
N ILE A 102 14.65 3.30 -8.86
CA ILE A 102 14.44 4.62 -8.23
C ILE A 102 15.27 4.77 -6.94
N ILE A 103 15.38 3.70 -6.15
CA ILE A 103 16.15 3.71 -4.90
C ILE A 103 17.65 3.78 -5.17
N TRP A 104 18.16 2.92 -6.07
CA TRP A 104 19.58 2.76 -6.37
C TRP A 104 20.09 3.62 -7.54
N GLY A 105 19.21 4.35 -8.22
CA GLY A 105 19.56 5.24 -9.31
C GLY A 105 20.61 6.29 -8.90
N PRO A 106 21.70 6.44 -9.68
CA PRO A 106 22.79 7.34 -9.36
C PRO A 106 22.32 8.79 -9.28
N ARG A 107 22.93 9.52 -8.36
CA ARG A 107 22.62 10.92 -8.04
C ARG A 107 23.44 11.80 -8.97
N GLN A 108 22.78 12.73 -9.66
CA GLN A 108 23.39 14.01 -10.00
C GLN A 108 22.88 15.04 -9.00
#